data_AF-A0A383AX13-F1
#
_entry.id   AF-A0A383AX13-F1
#
_cell.length_a   1.000
_cell.length_b   1.000
_cell.length_c   1.000
_cell.angle_alpha   90.00
_cell.angle_beta   90.00
_cell.angle_gamma   90.00
#
_symmetry.space_group_name_H-M   'P 1'
#
loop_
_entity.id
_entity.type
_entity.pdbx_description
1 polymer ?
#
loop_
_entity_poly.entity_id
_entity_poly.type
_entity_poly.pdbx_seq_one_letter_code
_entity_poly.pdbx_strand_id
1 'polypeptide(L)'
;MSNFFSLESFEAFSFGHIAILGIFLAITIGIGFLGNRFKNNHKTTILITKILIGITIFQEIFDYLNRYLNGTIYLWQDLPLHICNYVLFISVIALYNRNEYLFNFCYFNAFSAALLANLTPDLNGVTGDIGVFFFFLHHFLIIINVVWMIVAFDMKPSIKGVFSTVILLNVFAVPIGLINILIYKLGFGFANYMYLRQPPDVNNPLLIGEGGRY
;
A
#
# COMPACT_ATOMS: atom_id res chain seq x y z
N MET A 1 -28.03 -6.21 -2.75
CA MET A 1 -26.72 -6.83 -2.48
C MET A 1 -25.98 -5.92 -1.52
N SER A 2 -25.41 -6.44 -0.43
CA SER A 2 -24.62 -5.63 0.51
C SER A 2 -23.40 -5.06 -0.21
N ASN A 3 -23.25 -3.73 -0.24
CA ASN A 3 -22.03 -3.11 -0.74
C ASN A 3 -20.93 -3.26 0.32
N PHE A 4 -20.01 -4.21 0.13
CA PHE A 4 -18.92 -4.46 1.08
C PHE A 4 -17.95 -3.28 1.23
N PHE A 5 -17.92 -2.39 0.25
CA PHE A 5 -17.04 -1.22 0.22
C PHE A 5 -17.74 0.05 0.71
N SER A 6 -18.90 -0.07 1.38
CA SER A 6 -19.61 1.11 1.90
C SER A 6 -18.78 1.81 2.97
N LEU A 7 -18.37 3.06 2.72
CA LEU A 7 -17.57 3.85 3.67
C LEU A 7 -18.36 4.14 4.95
N GLU A 8 -19.63 4.54 4.83
CA GLU A 8 -20.48 4.92 5.96
C GLU A 8 -20.76 3.77 6.94
N SER A 9 -20.79 2.53 6.43
CA SER A 9 -21.07 1.33 7.21
C SER A 9 -19.86 0.42 7.40
N PHE A 10 -18.66 0.89 7.05
CA PHE A 10 -17.45 0.12 7.19
C PHE A 10 -17.09 -0.06 8.67
N GLU A 11 -16.89 -1.31 9.08
CA GLU A 11 -16.38 -1.67 10.39
C GLU A 11 -15.28 -2.73 10.25
N ALA A 12 -14.14 -2.50 10.91
CA ALA A 12 -13.03 -3.45 10.92
C ALA A 12 -13.47 -4.79 11.52
N PHE A 13 -13.07 -5.88 10.86
CA PHE A 13 -13.43 -7.28 11.19
C PHE A 13 -14.92 -7.63 11.11
N SER A 14 -15.75 -6.75 10.55
CA SER A 14 -17.12 -7.10 10.13
C SER A 14 -17.11 -8.14 8.99
N PHE A 15 -18.28 -8.70 8.70
CA PHE A 15 -18.44 -9.61 7.55
C PHE A 15 -17.98 -8.98 6.23
N GLY A 16 -18.27 -7.69 6.01
CA GLY A 16 -17.84 -6.99 4.80
C GLY A 16 -16.32 -6.88 4.70
N HIS A 17 -15.65 -6.52 5.79
CA HIS A 17 -14.19 -6.49 5.84
C HIS A 17 -13.56 -7.87 5.60
N ILE A 18 -14.07 -8.92 6.27
CA ILE A 18 -13.58 -10.29 6.10
C ILE A 18 -13.80 -10.77 4.66
N ALA A 19 -14.92 -10.42 4.03
CA ALA A 19 -15.19 -10.75 2.64
C ALA A 19 -14.16 -10.07 1.70
N ILE A 20 -13.86 -8.79 1.91
CA ILE A 20 -12.83 -8.07 1.14
C ILE A 20 -11.48 -8.77 1.28
N LEU A 21 -11.05 -9.08 2.51
CA LEU A 21 -9.80 -9.80 2.77
C LEU A 21 -9.76 -11.16 2.08
N GLY A 22 -10.85 -11.92 2.16
CA GLY A 22 -10.97 -13.24 1.53
C GLY A 22 -10.87 -13.18 0.00
N ILE A 23 -11.54 -12.21 -0.63
CA ILE A 23 -11.51 -12.01 -2.09
C ILE A 23 -10.09 -11.67 -2.55
N PHE A 24 -9.45 -10.67 -1.94
CA PHE A 24 -8.11 -10.26 -2.35
C PHE A 24 -7.03 -11.29 -2.00
N LEU A 25 -7.20 -12.05 -0.91
CA LEU A 25 -6.35 -13.20 -0.63
C LEU A 25 -6.48 -14.28 -1.71
N ALA A 26 -7.70 -14.61 -2.13
CA ALA A 26 -7.92 -15.57 -3.22
C ALA A 26 -7.28 -15.09 -4.54
N ILE A 27 -7.38 -13.79 -4.85
CA ILE A 27 -6.70 -13.19 -6.01
C ILE A 27 -5.18 -13.33 -5.87
N THR A 28 -4.62 -13.00 -4.70
CA THR A 28 -3.18 -13.09 -4.43
C THR A 28 -2.66 -14.52 -4.62
N ILE A 29 -3.39 -15.51 -4.09
CA ILE A 29 -3.08 -16.93 -4.27
C ILE A 29 -3.18 -17.32 -5.76
N GLY A 30 -4.22 -16.87 -6.46
CA GLY A 30 -4.39 -17.09 -7.89
C GLY A 30 -3.23 -16.54 -8.73
N ILE A 31 -2.76 -15.33 -8.43
CA ILE A 31 -1.57 -14.74 -9.07
C ILE A 31 -0.32 -15.56 -8.75
N GLY A 32 -0.16 -16.05 -7.52
CA GLY A 32 0.92 -16.97 -7.17
C GLY A 32 0.89 -18.25 -8.03
N PHE A 33 -0.26 -18.88 -8.18
CA PHE A 33 -0.41 -20.06 -9.05
C PHE A 33 -0.10 -19.76 -10.51
N LEU A 34 -0.55 -18.61 -11.05
CA LEU A 34 -0.22 -18.17 -12.39
C LEU A 34 1.29 -17.96 -12.56
N GLY A 35 1.94 -17.35 -11.57
CA GLY A 35 3.39 -17.16 -11.54
C GLY A 35 4.11 -18.48 -11.64
N ASN A 36 3.72 -19.48 -10.85
CA ASN A 36 4.37 -20.80 -10.85
C ASN A 36 4.13 -21.55 -12.17
N ARG A 37 2.89 -21.50 -12.67
CA ARG A 37 2.49 -22.17 -13.93
C ARG A 37 3.25 -21.64 -15.14
N PHE A 38 3.43 -20.32 -15.22
CA PHE A 38 3.99 -19.66 -16.41
C PHE A 38 5.45 -19.23 -16.25
N LYS A 39 6.09 -19.50 -15.11
CA LYS A 39 7.48 -19.15 -14.81
C LYS A 39 8.45 -19.40 -15.97
N ASN A 40 8.36 -20.57 -16.63
CA ASN A 40 9.23 -20.96 -17.75
C ASN A 40 8.75 -20.44 -19.12
N ASN A 41 7.57 -19.82 -19.19
CA ASN A 41 7.02 -19.20 -20.40
C ASN A 41 7.30 -17.69 -20.37
N HIS A 42 8.44 -17.31 -20.94
CA HIS A 42 8.91 -15.93 -20.95
C HIS A 42 7.89 -14.91 -21.49
N LYS A 43 7.18 -15.24 -22.58
CA LYS A 43 6.19 -14.33 -23.20
C LYS A 43 5.02 -14.08 -22.26
N THR A 44 4.45 -15.14 -21.66
CA THR A 44 3.32 -15.02 -20.75
C THR A 44 3.72 -14.33 -19.44
N THR A 45 4.90 -14.65 -18.89
CA THR A 45 5.40 -13.95 -17.69
C THR A 45 5.57 -12.46 -17.93
N ILE A 46 6.14 -12.03 -19.07
CA ILE A 46 6.25 -10.60 -19.39
C ILE A 46 4.88 -9.96 -19.56
N LEU A 47 3.94 -10.63 -20.24
CA LEU A 47 2.59 -10.10 -20.43
C LEU A 47 1.90 -9.85 -19.08
N ILE A 48 1.90 -10.84 -18.19
CA ILE A 48 1.28 -10.71 -16.86
C ILE A 48 1.99 -9.62 -16.04
N THR A 49 3.31 -9.55 -16.10
CA THR A 49 4.09 -8.47 -15.44
C THR A 49 3.64 -7.09 -15.92
N LYS A 50 3.47 -6.91 -17.25
CA LYS A 50 2.98 -5.65 -17.82
C LYS A 50 1.55 -5.33 -17.39
N ILE A 51 0.69 -6.34 -17.27
CA ILE A 51 -0.67 -6.18 -16.76
C ILE A 51 -0.66 -5.74 -15.31
N LEU A 52 0.16 -6.36 -14.44
CA LEU A 52 0.29 -5.97 -13.03
C LEU A 52 0.80 -4.53 -12.89
N ILE A 53 1.81 -4.15 -13.68
CA ILE A 53 2.28 -2.75 -13.75
C ILE A 53 1.15 -1.82 -14.17
N GLY A 54 0.42 -2.17 -15.24
CA GLY A 54 -0.70 -1.38 -15.75
C GLY A 54 -1.81 -1.18 -14.71
N ILE A 55 -2.22 -2.25 -14.02
CA ILE A 55 -3.24 -2.20 -12.95
C ILE A 55 -2.73 -1.35 -11.78
N THR A 56 -1.45 -1.49 -11.42
CA THR A 56 -0.84 -0.72 -10.31
C THR A 56 -0.79 0.78 -10.61
N ILE A 57 -0.53 1.18 -11.85
CA ILE A 57 -0.56 2.59 -12.24
C ILE A 57 -2.01 3.08 -12.37
N PHE A 58 -2.88 2.26 -12.98
CA PHE A 58 -4.29 2.58 -13.19
C PHE A 58 -5.00 2.86 -11.86
N GLN A 59 -4.81 2.02 -10.86
CA GLN A 59 -5.49 2.18 -9.57
C GLN A 59 -5.15 3.54 -8.92
N GLU A 60 -3.87 3.96 -8.98
CA GLU A 60 -3.41 5.20 -8.37
C GLU A 60 -4.04 6.41 -9.08
N ILE A 61 -4.05 6.39 -10.43
CA ILE A 61 -4.66 7.45 -11.24
C ILE A 61 -6.15 7.57 -10.91
N PHE A 62 -6.86 6.44 -10.80
CA PHE A 62 -8.29 6.44 -10.56
C PHE A 62 -8.66 6.82 -9.13
N ASP A 63 -7.83 6.47 -8.14
CA ASP A 63 -8.02 6.92 -6.77
C ASP A 63 -7.85 8.46 -6.65
N TYR A 64 -6.80 9.03 -7.25
CA TYR A 64 -6.65 10.49 -7.32
C TYR A 64 -7.79 11.14 -8.08
N LEU A 65 -8.24 10.55 -9.20
CA LEU A 65 -9.38 11.08 -9.95
C LEU A 65 -10.66 11.04 -9.11
N ASN A 66 -10.88 9.97 -8.35
CA ASN A 66 -12.01 9.86 -7.43
C ASN A 66 -11.99 11.00 -6.39
N ARG A 67 -10.85 11.23 -5.72
CA ARG A 67 -10.72 12.33 -4.75
C ARG A 67 -10.89 13.70 -5.42
N TYR A 68 -10.35 13.89 -6.62
CA TYR A 68 -10.49 15.13 -7.38
C TYR A 68 -11.96 15.43 -7.71
N LEU A 69 -12.68 14.45 -8.26
CA LEU A 69 -14.08 14.61 -8.65
C LEU A 69 -15.03 14.84 -7.46
N ASN A 70 -14.68 14.32 -6.29
CA ASN A 70 -15.43 14.54 -5.06
C ASN A 70 -14.98 15.80 -4.29
N GLY A 71 -14.00 16.55 -4.80
CA GLY A 71 -13.51 17.78 -4.16
C GLY A 71 -12.79 17.57 -2.83
N THR A 72 -12.20 16.38 -2.61
CA THR A 72 -11.55 16.02 -1.34
C THR A 72 -10.03 16.05 -1.39
N ILE A 73 -9.43 16.58 -2.46
CA ILE A 73 -7.98 16.76 -2.56
C ILE A 73 -7.56 18.02 -1.81
N TYR A 74 -6.69 17.83 -0.82
CA TYR A 74 -5.97 18.87 -0.11
C TYR A 74 -4.48 18.73 -0.41
N LEU A 75 -3.87 19.78 -0.97
CA LEU A 75 -2.47 19.75 -1.42
C LEU A 75 -1.48 19.33 -0.32
N TRP A 76 -1.82 19.57 0.95
CA TRP A 76 -0.97 19.27 2.11
C TRP A 76 -1.29 17.94 2.81
N GLN A 77 -2.35 17.23 2.43
CA GLN A 77 -2.71 15.91 2.97
C GLN A 77 -2.63 14.81 1.91
N ASP A 78 -2.82 15.13 0.64
CA ASP A 78 -2.91 14.14 -0.44
C ASP A 78 -1.61 13.95 -1.24
N LEU A 79 -0.47 14.54 -0.83
CA LEU A 79 0.82 14.19 -1.44
C LEU A 79 1.13 12.69 -1.25
N PRO A 80 1.78 12.02 -2.22
CA PRO A 80 2.10 10.60 -2.15
C PRO A 80 3.28 10.29 -1.22
N LEU A 81 3.28 10.86 -0.01
CA LEU A 81 4.37 10.78 0.97
C LEU A 81 4.14 9.72 2.05
N HIS A 82 3.01 8.99 2.02
CA HIS A 82 2.81 7.82 2.87
C HIS A 82 3.63 6.62 2.40
N ILE A 83 3.94 5.72 3.34
CA ILE A 83 4.81 4.56 3.11
C ILE A 83 4.34 3.71 1.94
N CYS A 84 3.07 3.34 1.95
CA CYS A 84 2.50 2.46 0.94
C CYS A 84 2.51 3.10 -0.47
N ASN A 85 2.47 4.43 -0.59
CA ASN A 85 2.46 5.11 -1.89
C ASN A 85 3.79 4.91 -2.63
N TYR A 86 4.92 5.23 -1.99
CA TYR A 86 6.20 4.98 -2.63
C TYR A 86 6.55 3.50 -2.72
N VAL A 87 6.10 2.65 -1.78
CA VAL A 87 6.28 1.19 -1.90
C VAL A 87 5.55 0.66 -3.13
N LEU A 88 4.36 1.16 -3.44
CA LEU A 88 3.62 0.82 -4.65
C LEU A 88 4.41 1.22 -5.91
N PHE A 89 4.86 2.47 -6.01
CA PHE A 89 5.67 2.93 -7.15
C PHE A 89 6.99 2.15 -7.29
N ILE A 90 7.69 1.90 -6.18
CA ILE A 90 8.92 1.11 -6.19
C ILE A 90 8.63 -0.33 -6.63
N SER A 91 7.46 -0.90 -6.29
CA SER A 91 7.08 -2.25 -6.73
C SER A 91 6.93 -2.33 -8.25
N VAL A 92 6.45 -1.27 -8.91
CA VAL A 92 6.39 -1.18 -10.37
C VAL A 92 7.81 -1.19 -10.96
N ILE A 93 8.71 -0.40 -10.39
CA ILE A 93 10.11 -0.34 -10.83
C ILE A 93 10.78 -1.71 -10.64
N ALA A 94 10.57 -2.34 -9.48
CA ALA A 94 11.11 -3.66 -9.14
C ALA A 94 10.56 -4.76 -10.06
N LEU A 95 9.27 -4.72 -10.41
CA LEU A 95 8.68 -5.64 -11.40
C LEU A 95 9.33 -5.50 -12.78
N TYR A 96 9.64 -4.27 -13.19
CA TYR A 96 10.23 -3.98 -14.48
C TYR A 96 11.71 -4.40 -14.57
N ASN A 97 12.53 -3.98 -13.59
CA ASN A 97 13.97 -4.15 -13.63
C ASN A 97 14.50 -5.35 -12.84
N ARG A 98 13.65 -5.99 -12.03
CA ARG A 98 13.99 -7.14 -11.15
C ARG A 98 15.15 -6.83 -10.18
N ASN A 99 15.25 -5.58 -9.75
CA ASN A 99 16.31 -5.16 -8.83
C ASN A 99 16.07 -5.74 -7.43
N GLU A 100 17.04 -6.51 -6.93
CA GLU A 100 16.93 -7.18 -5.62
C GLU A 100 16.81 -6.20 -4.43
N TYR A 101 17.43 -5.03 -4.48
CA TYR A 101 17.32 -4.04 -3.41
C TYR A 101 15.90 -3.46 -3.34
N LEU A 102 15.32 -3.10 -4.48
CA LEU A 102 13.94 -2.60 -4.56
C LEU A 102 12.94 -3.71 -4.18
N PHE A 103 13.18 -4.94 -4.63
CA PHE A 103 12.38 -6.08 -4.22
C PHE A 103 12.40 -6.30 -2.70
N ASN A 104 13.57 -6.28 -2.05
CA ASN A 104 13.64 -6.44 -0.60
C ASN A 104 12.89 -5.31 0.11
N PHE A 105 13.03 -4.07 -0.37
CA PHE A 105 12.27 -2.93 0.15
C PHE A 105 10.76 -3.16 0.06
N CYS A 106 10.26 -3.57 -1.10
CA CYS A 106 8.84 -3.89 -1.28
C CYS A 106 8.41 -5.10 -0.45
N TYR A 107 9.20 -6.17 -0.40
CA TYR A 107 8.90 -7.39 0.32
C TYR A 107 8.65 -7.12 1.80
N PHE A 108 9.58 -6.44 2.47
CA PHE A 108 9.48 -6.19 3.89
C PHE A 108 8.32 -5.23 4.21
N ASN A 109 8.06 -4.21 3.37
CA ASN A 109 6.92 -3.31 3.56
C ASN A 109 5.57 -3.96 3.20
N ALA A 110 5.54 -4.91 2.27
CA ALA A 110 4.33 -5.65 1.91
C ALA A 110 3.80 -6.48 3.09
N PHE A 111 4.69 -7.24 3.73
CA PHE A 111 4.33 -8.13 4.84
C PHE A 111 4.45 -7.48 6.23
N SER A 112 4.68 -6.17 6.29
CA SER A 112 4.54 -5.37 7.52
C SER A 112 3.48 -4.29 7.33
N ALA A 113 3.82 -3.16 6.73
CA ALA A 113 2.95 -2.01 6.58
C ALA A 113 1.67 -2.31 5.77
N ALA A 114 1.78 -2.85 4.56
CA ALA A 114 0.61 -3.06 3.71
C ALA A 114 -0.32 -4.16 4.25
N LEU A 115 0.23 -5.24 4.79
CA LEU A 115 -0.54 -6.28 5.46
C LEU A 115 -1.30 -5.73 6.67
N LEU A 116 -0.66 -4.92 7.51
CA LEU A 116 -1.33 -4.30 8.66
C LEU A 116 -2.39 -3.28 8.23
N ALA A 117 -2.14 -2.48 7.18
CA ALA A 117 -3.14 -1.57 6.63
C ALA A 117 -4.38 -2.30 6.08
N ASN A 118 -4.22 -3.53 5.58
CA ASN A 118 -5.35 -4.37 5.20
C ASN A 118 -6.06 -4.97 6.43
N LEU A 119 -5.34 -5.42 7.46
CA LEU A 119 -5.94 -6.08 8.62
C LEU A 119 -6.61 -5.10 9.60
N THR A 120 -6.02 -3.93 9.79
CA THR A 120 -6.51 -2.87 10.68
C THR A 120 -6.53 -1.56 9.89
N PRO A 121 -7.48 -1.40 8.97
CA PRO A 121 -7.50 -0.28 8.05
C PRO A 121 -7.80 1.03 8.78
N ASP A 122 -6.97 2.04 8.49
CA ASP A 122 -7.27 3.44 8.79
C ASP A 122 -7.86 4.05 7.52
N LEU A 123 -9.18 4.27 7.50
CA LEU A 123 -9.89 4.86 6.36
C LEU A 123 -9.99 6.40 6.47
N ASN A 124 -9.26 7.03 7.39
CA ASN A 124 -9.21 8.49 7.45
C ASN A 124 -8.68 9.07 6.14
N GLY A 125 -9.41 10.03 5.56
CA GLY A 125 -9.09 10.64 4.27
C GLY A 125 -9.56 9.84 3.05
N VAL A 126 -10.13 8.65 3.23
CA VAL A 126 -10.75 7.88 2.14
C VAL A 126 -12.08 8.54 1.73
N THR A 127 -12.32 8.65 0.42
CA THR A 127 -13.49 9.35 -0.13
C THR A 127 -14.46 8.40 -0.82
N GLY A 128 -15.62 8.20 -0.20
CA GLY A 128 -16.72 7.40 -0.72
C GLY A 128 -16.40 5.91 -0.87
N ASP A 129 -17.40 5.14 -1.30
CA ASP A 129 -17.29 3.68 -1.41
C ASP A 129 -16.21 3.23 -2.41
N ILE A 130 -16.03 4.01 -3.48
CA ILE A 130 -14.97 3.77 -4.48
C ILE A 130 -13.58 3.94 -3.85
N GLY A 131 -13.42 4.92 -2.96
CA GLY A 131 -12.18 5.12 -2.22
C GLY A 131 -11.84 3.93 -1.32
N VAL A 132 -12.84 3.31 -0.67
CA VAL A 132 -12.61 2.09 0.14
C VAL A 132 -12.09 0.95 -0.74
N PHE A 133 -12.67 0.77 -1.93
CA PHE A 133 -12.17 -0.21 -2.89
C PHE A 133 -10.71 0.04 -3.28
N PHE A 134 -10.37 1.29 -3.66
CA PHE A 134 -9.00 1.63 -4.03
C PHE A 134 -8.02 1.54 -2.86
N PHE A 135 -8.45 1.86 -1.64
CA PHE A 135 -7.64 1.65 -0.43
C PHE A 135 -7.20 0.19 -0.31
N PHE A 136 -8.13 -0.78 -0.38
CA PHE A 136 -7.76 -2.20 -0.28
C PHE A 136 -6.98 -2.67 -1.51
N LEU A 137 -7.39 -2.26 -2.72
CA LEU A 137 -6.70 -2.61 -3.95
C LEU A 137 -5.24 -2.16 -3.93
N HIS A 138 -4.95 -0.93 -3.47
CA HIS A 138 -3.60 -0.37 -3.32
C HIS A 138 -2.71 -1.24 -2.46
N HIS A 139 -3.15 -1.56 -1.24
CA HIS A 139 -2.37 -2.33 -0.28
C HIS A 139 -2.21 -3.79 -0.71
N PHE A 140 -3.24 -4.39 -1.31
CA PHE A 140 -3.13 -5.74 -1.86
C PHE A 140 -2.24 -5.80 -3.11
N LEU A 141 -2.21 -4.77 -3.97
CA LEU A 141 -1.33 -4.75 -5.14
C LEU A 141 0.14 -4.76 -4.75
N ILE A 142 0.52 -4.11 -3.65
CA ILE A 142 1.87 -4.22 -3.10
C ILE A 142 2.22 -5.69 -2.80
N ILE A 143 1.31 -6.41 -2.12
CA ILE A 143 1.50 -7.83 -1.76
C ILE A 143 1.51 -8.70 -3.02
N ILE A 144 0.57 -8.49 -3.94
CA ILE A 144 0.44 -9.23 -5.21
C ILE A 144 1.71 -9.07 -6.06
N ASN A 145 2.24 -7.84 -6.18
CA ASN A 145 3.47 -7.57 -6.92
C ASN A 145 4.66 -8.30 -6.31
N VAL A 146 4.77 -8.33 -4.97
CA VAL A 146 5.81 -9.10 -4.27
C VAL A 146 5.65 -10.60 -4.48
N VAL A 147 4.44 -11.15 -4.36
CA VAL A 147 4.16 -12.57 -4.60
C VAL A 147 4.51 -12.95 -6.04
N TRP A 148 4.19 -12.11 -7.02
CA TRP A 148 4.60 -12.32 -8.40
C TRP A 148 6.12 -12.36 -8.55
N MET A 149 6.86 -11.42 -7.95
CA MET A 149 8.33 -11.42 -7.99
C MET A 149 8.94 -12.66 -7.34
N ILE A 150 8.36 -13.15 -6.23
CA ILE A 150 8.83 -14.39 -5.58
C ILE A 150 8.63 -15.58 -6.51
N VAL A 151 7.42 -15.76 -7.05
CA VAL A 151 7.06 -17.00 -7.71
C VAL A 151 7.46 -17.02 -9.19
N ALA A 152 7.23 -15.92 -9.91
CA ALA A 152 7.49 -15.85 -11.35
C ALA A 152 8.95 -15.48 -11.67
N PHE A 153 9.64 -14.74 -10.79
CA PHE A 153 11.03 -14.31 -10.98
C PHE A 153 12.06 -14.98 -10.05
N ASP A 154 11.63 -15.88 -9.15
CA ASP A 154 12.49 -16.52 -8.14
C ASP A 154 13.23 -15.57 -7.20
N MET A 155 12.70 -14.35 -7.00
CA MET A 155 13.34 -13.40 -6.10
C MET A 155 13.17 -13.84 -4.65
N LYS A 156 14.24 -13.73 -3.86
CA LYS A 156 14.27 -14.16 -2.46
C LYS A 156 14.63 -13.01 -1.53
N PRO A 157 13.90 -12.82 -0.42
CA PRO A 157 14.27 -11.83 0.57
C PRO A 157 15.58 -12.23 1.23
N SER A 158 16.34 -11.24 1.68
CA SER A 158 17.63 -11.44 2.34
C SER A 158 17.69 -10.69 3.67
N ILE A 159 18.50 -11.20 4.60
CA ILE A 159 18.74 -10.53 5.88
C ILE A 159 19.36 -9.14 5.66
N LYS A 160 20.28 -9.02 4.70
CA LYS A 160 20.83 -7.71 4.29
C LYS A 160 19.72 -6.75 3.83
N GLY A 161 18.71 -7.28 3.15
CA GLY A 161 17.51 -6.56 2.75
C GLY A 161 16.74 -5.95 3.92
N VAL A 162 16.69 -6.61 5.09
CA VAL A 162 16.05 -6.04 6.29
C VAL A 162 16.72 -4.72 6.67
N PHE A 163 18.06 -4.74 6.79
CA PHE A 163 18.83 -3.55 7.16
C PHE A 163 18.71 -2.46 6.10
N SER A 164 18.80 -2.81 4.81
CA SER A 164 18.61 -1.86 3.72
C SER A 164 17.22 -1.22 3.75
N THR A 165 16.17 -1.99 4.05
CA THR A 165 14.81 -1.45 4.17
C THR A 165 14.68 -0.49 5.33
N VAL A 166 15.20 -0.86 6.51
CA VAL A 166 15.18 0.01 7.70
C VAL A 166 15.92 1.32 7.42
N ILE A 167 17.10 1.25 6.78
CA ILE A 167 17.87 2.43 6.39
C ILE A 167 17.06 3.30 5.41
N LEU A 168 16.50 2.73 4.35
CA LEU A 168 15.69 3.48 3.37
C LEU A 168 14.48 4.15 4.02
N LEU A 169 13.78 3.45 4.92
CA LEU A 169 12.63 4.02 5.65
C LEU A 169 13.05 5.23 6.48
N ASN A 170 14.18 5.16 7.17
CA ASN A 170 14.71 6.31 7.93
C ASN A 170 15.16 7.45 7.01
N VAL A 171 15.80 7.13 5.88
CA VAL A 171 16.20 8.11 4.87
C VAL A 171 14.98 8.84 4.29
N PHE A 172 13.85 8.17 4.09
CA PHE A 172 12.60 8.82 3.67
C PHE A 172 11.92 9.57 4.82
N ALA A 173 11.96 9.04 6.05
CA ALA A 173 11.32 9.65 7.21
C ALA A 173 11.86 11.05 7.52
N VAL A 174 13.17 11.29 7.37
CA VAL A 174 13.78 12.61 7.67
C VAL A 174 13.19 13.74 6.81
N PRO A 175 13.28 13.73 5.46
CA PRO A 175 12.72 14.79 4.65
C PRO A 175 11.19 14.87 4.77
N ILE A 176 10.49 13.74 4.91
CA ILE A 176 9.02 13.74 5.07
C ILE A 176 8.61 14.36 6.43
N GLY A 177 9.37 14.10 7.49
CA GLY A 177 9.19 14.75 8.78
C GLY A 177 9.41 16.27 8.69
N LEU A 178 10.41 16.72 7.94
CA LEU A 178 10.61 18.14 7.67
C LEU A 178 9.45 18.75 6.89
N ILE A 179 8.90 18.03 5.89
CA ILE A 179 7.72 18.46 5.13
C ILE A 179 6.50 18.59 6.05
N ASN A 180 6.25 17.61 6.93
CA ASN A 180 5.17 17.65 7.92
C ASN A 180 5.26 18.91 8.81
N ILE A 181 6.47 19.27 9.25
CA ILE A 181 6.71 20.48 10.06
C ILE A 181 6.51 21.75 9.22
N LEU A 182 7.01 21.76 7.99
CA LEU A 182 6.92 22.91 7.09
C LEU A 182 5.48 23.26 6.75
N ILE A 183 4.67 22.25 6.39
CA ILE A 183 3.23 22.41 6.11
C ILE A 183 2.52 23.09 7.28
N TYR A 184 2.78 22.62 8.50
CA TYR A 184 2.19 23.18 9.71
C TYR A 184 2.64 24.63 9.93
N LYS A 185 3.94 24.91 9.79
CA LYS A 185 4.49 26.27 9.97
C LYS A 185 3.99 27.27 8.94
N LEU A 186 3.70 26.83 7.72
CA LEU A 186 3.17 27.67 6.64
C LEU A 186 1.66 27.92 6.78
N GLY A 187 0.99 27.36 7.80
CA GLY A 187 -0.42 27.59 8.06
C GLY A 187 -1.38 26.79 7.17
N PHE A 188 -0.89 25.78 6.45
CA PHE A 188 -1.73 24.89 5.62
C PHE A 188 -2.53 23.88 6.45
N GLY A 189 -2.20 23.70 7.74
CA GLY A 189 -2.91 22.82 8.66
C GLY A 189 -2.06 21.65 9.16
N PHE A 190 -2.72 20.58 9.63
CA PHE A 190 -2.06 19.39 10.14
C PHE A 190 -1.81 18.38 9.01
N ALA A 191 -0.54 17.98 8.85
CA ALA A 191 -0.10 16.88 8.01
C ALA A 191 0.62 15.83 8.86
N ASN A 192 0.36 14.56 8.59
CA ASN A 192 0.87 13.42 9.35
C ASN A 192 1.35 12.29 8.41
N TYR A 193 2.16 12.65 7.42
CA TYR A 193 2.74 11.67 6.51
C TYR A 193 3.58 10.64 7.27
N MET A 194 3.47 9.38 6.84
CA MET A 194 4.09 8.21 7.48
C MET A 194 3.77 8.05 8.98
N TYR A 195 2.73 8.72 9.50
CA TYR A 195 2.38 8.74 10.92
C TYR A 195 3.53 9.19 11.84
N LEU A 196 4.38 10.11 11.35
CA LEU A 196 5.56 10.60 12.09
C LEU A 196 5.21 11.58 13.23
N ARG A 197 4.01 12.16 13.22
CA ARG A 197 3.57 13.11 14.28
C ARG A 197 2.58 12.48 15.25
N GLN A 198 1.66 11.67 14.75
CA GLN A 198 0.66 10.96 15.54
C GLN A 198 0.49 9.54 14.99
N PRO A 199 0.28 8.53 15.86
CA PRO A 199 -0.04 7.19 15.39
C PRO A 199 -1.41 7.17 14.67
N PRO A 200 -1.65 6.16 13.81
CA PRO A 200 -2.97 5.97 13.19
C PRO A 200 -4.04 5.71 14.26
N ASP A 201 -5.25 6.21 14.03
CA ASP A 201 -6.38 6.03 14.95
C ASP A 201 -7.08 4.69 14.68
N VAL A 202 -6.36 3.60 14.94
CA VAL A 202 -6.85 2.23 14.74
C VAL A 202 -6.65 1.40 16.00
N ASN A 203 -7.62 0.54 16.29
CA ASN A 203 -7.52 -0.41 17.38
C ASN A 203 -6.65 -1.61 16.94
N ASN A 204 -5.32 -1.45 17.04
CA ASN A 204 -4.35 -2.47 16.66
C ASN A 204 -3.38 -2.76 17.82
N PRO A 205 -3.35 -4.00 18.36
CA PRO A 205 -2.49 -4.37 19.49
C PRO A 205 -0.99 -4.35 19.16
N LEU A 206 -0.62 -4.25 17.88
CA LEU A 206 0.76 -4.13 17.42
C LEU A 206 1.25 -2.68 17.34
N LEU A 207 0.37 -1.69 17.54
CA LEU A 207 0.79 -0.31 17.73
C LEU A 207 1.39 -0.18 19.14
N ILE A 208 2.70 0.05 19.20
CA ILE A 208 3.42 0.28 20.45
C ILE A 208 3.49 1.79 20.68
N GLY A 209 2.88 2.24 21.77
CA GLY A 209 2.76 3.65 22.14
C GLY A 209 1.29 4.01 22.29
N GLU A 210 0.90 4.51 23.46
CA GLU A 210 -0.43 5.08 23.65
C GLU A 210 -0.61 6.16 22.58
N GLY A 211 -1.57 5.96 21.68
CA GLY A 211 -2.16 7.07 20.93
C GLY A 211 -2.62 8.06 21.97
N GLY A 212 -1.80 9.11 22.18
CA GLY A 212 -1.95 10.06 23.27
C GLY A 212 -3.28 10.75 23.16
N ARG A 213 -4.29 10.19 23.83
CA ARG A 213 -5.53 10.86 24.20
C ARG A 213 -5.18 11.84 25.31
N TYR A 214 -4.77 13.05 24.93
CA TYR A 214 -4.87 14.25 25.74
C TYR A 214 -5.29 15.41 24.82
#